data_AF-A0A957MEK9-F1
#
_entry.id   AF-A0A957MEK9-F1
#
_cell.length_a   1.000
_cell.length_b   1.000
_cell.length_c   1.000
_cell.angle_alpha   90.00
_cell.angle_beta   90.00
_cell.angle_gamma   90.00
#
_symmetry.space_group_name_H-M   'P 1'
#
loop_
_entity.id
_entity.type
_entity.pdbx_description
1 polymer ?
#
loop_
_entity_poly.entity_id
_entity_poly.type
_entity_poly.pdbx_seq_one_letter_code
_entity_poly.pdbx_strand_id
1 'polypeptide(L)' 'KLAQPLEELRSTVVGQSTGILDGSRESCRFGECTMGNIVTDAMLWATQNDGTQIAIENGGGLRASI' A
#
# COMPACT_ATOMS: atom_id res chain seq x y z
N LYS A 1 -23.82 7.46 3.24
CA LYS A 1 -24.11 8.30 2.06
C LYS A 1 -22.88 9.06 1.56
N LEU A 2 -21.68 8.45 1.61
CA LEU A 2 -20.44 9.04 1.07
C LEU A 2 -20.00 8.37 -0.24
N ALA A 3 -20.66 7.29 -0.66
CA ALA A 3 -20.28 6.56 -1.87
C ALA A 3 -20.45 7.41 -3.14
N GLN A 4 -21.61 8.05 -3.32
CA GLN A 4 -21.91 8.89 -4.50
C GLN A 4 -20.91 10.05 -4.71
N PRO A 5 -20.59 10.89 -3.70
CA PRO A 5 -19.64 11.98 -3.92
C PRO A 5 -18.17 11.53 -4.06
N LEU A 6 -17.82 10.28 -3.73
CA LEU A 6 -16.45 9.78 -3.82
C LEU A 6 -16.19 8.90 -5.06
N GLU A 7 -17.23 8.59 -5.84
CA GLU A 7 -17.13 7.61 -6.93
C GLU A 7 -16.17 8.06 -8.04
N GLU A 8 -16.19 9.35 -8.38
CA GLU A 8 -15.26 9.94 -9.34
C GLU A 8 -13.80 9.80 -8.87
N LEU A 9 -13.54 10.10 -7.59
CA LEU A 9 -12.20 9.97 -7.01
C LEU A 9 -11.73 8.50 -6.99
N ARG A 10 -12.62 7.56 -6.65
CA ARG A 10 -12.31 6.12 -6.61
C ARG A 10 -12.03 5.53 -7.99
N SER A 11 -12.64 6.09 -9.03
CA SER A 11 -12.48 5.65 -10.41
C SER A 11 -11.27 6.26 -11.11
N THR A 12 -10.60 7.23 -10.47
CA THR A 12 -9.42 7.89 -11.04
C THR A 12 -8.23 6.93 -11.04
N VAL A 13 -7.68 6.66 -12.23
CA VAL A 13 -6.48 5.82 -12.37
C VAL A 13 -5.24 6.63 -11.96
N VAL A 14 -4.58 6.19 -10.89
CA VAL A 14 -3.38 6.85 -10.34
C VAL A 14 -2.07 6.21 -10.78
N GLY A 15 -2.13 5.05 -11.43
CA GLY A 15 -0.96 4.31 -11.86
C GLY A 15 -1.30 2.92 -12.37
N GLN A 16 -0.25 2.16 -12.68
CA GLN A 16 -0.33 0.77 -13.13
C GLN A 16 0.78 -0.03 -12.44
N SER A 17 0.53 -1.32 -12.19
CA SER A 17 1.54 -2.26 -11.72
C SER A 17 1.93 -3.22 -12.85
N THR A 18 3.20 -3.56 -12.95
CA THR A 18 3.71 -4.56 -13.91
C THR A 18 3.58 -5.99 -13.40
N GLY A 19 3.27 -6.18 -12.11
CA GLY A 19 3.10 -7.48 -11.47
C GLY A 19 2.09 -7.43 -10.31
N ILE A 20 1.88 -8.57 -9.68
CA ILE A 20 0.94 -8.69 -8.56
C ILE A 20 1.53 -8.03 -7.31
N LEU A 21 0.76 -7.15 -6.69
CA LEU A 21 1.03 -6.62 -5.36
C LEU A 21 0.24 -7.45 -4.35
N ASP A 22 0.87 -8.47 -3.79
CA ASP A 22 0.24 -9.41 -2.87
C ASP A 22 0.11 -8.77 -1.48
N GLY A 23 -1.13 -8.43 -1.14
CA GLY A 23 -1.56 -7.93 0.16
C GLY A 23 -2.42 -8.94 0.93
N SER A 24 -2.35 -10.22 0.56
CA SER A 24 -3.15 -11.28 1.18
C SER A 24 -2.73 -11.53 2.62
N ARG A 25 -3.67 -12.11 3.39
CA ARG A 25 -3.44 -12.44 4.80
C ARG A 25 -2.38 -13.52 4.96
N GLU A 26 -2.38 -14.46 4.01
CA GLU A 26 -1.55 -15.65 3.96
C GLU A 26 -0.08 -15.29 3.78
N SER A 27 0.22 -14.23 3.01
CA SER A 27 1.58 -13.74 2.81
C SER A 27 1.97 -12.70 3.86
N CYS A 28 1.29 -11.55 3.90
CA CYS A 28 1.75 -10.37 4.66
C CYS A 28 1.76 -10.52 6.19
N ARG A 29 1.15 -11.59 6.74
CA ARG A 29 1.13 -11.83 8.20
C ARG A 29 2.07 -12.94 8.66
N PHE A 30 2.72 -13.61 7.72
CA PHE A 30 3.57 -14.77 8.00
C PHE A 30 4.93 -14.70 7.32
N GLY A 31 5.16 -13.71 6.44
CA GLY A 31 6.45 -13.49 5.78
C GLY A 31 6.51 -12.15 5.04
N GLU A 32 7.53 -12.00 4.21
CA GLU A 32 7.65 -10.87 3.29
C GLU A 32 6.53 -10.90 2.23
N CYS A 33 6.00 -9.74 1.87
CA CYS A 33 5.00 -9.61 0.80
C CYS A 33 5.23 -8.35 -0.02
N THR A 34 4.89 -8.40 -1.32
CA THR A 34 5.19 -7.29 -2.24
C THR A 34 4.38 -6.03 -1.94
N MET A 35 3.17 -6.16 -1.40
CA MET A 35 2.39 -5.01 -0.92
C MET A 35 3.06 -4.32 0.27
N GLY A 36 3.67 -5.09 1.19
CA GLY A 36 4.38 -4.53 2.34
C GLY A 36 5.56 -3.69 1.89
N ASN A 37 6.40 -4.24 1.01
CA ASN A 37 7.59 -3.57 0.50
C ASN A 37 7.24 -2.23 -0.15
N ILE A 38 6.26 -2.19 -1.06
CA ILE A 38 5.93 -0.95 -1.78
C ILE A 38 5.28 0.11 -0.88
N VAL A 39 4.49 -0.30 0.12
CA VAL A 39 3.92 0.64 1.10
C VAL A 39 5.01 1.23 1.97
N THR A 40 5.95 0.42 2.46
CA THR A 40 7.08 0.93 3.26
C THR A 40 8.02 1.82 2.46
N ASP A 41 8.24 1.51 1.17
CA ASP A 41 9.00 2.38 0.27
C ASP A 41 8.30 3.73 0.05
N ALA A 42 6.98 3.71 -0.12
CA ALA A 42 6.18 4.92 -0.25
C ALA A 42 6.19 5.77 1.03
N MET A 43 6.18 5.14 2.22
CA MET A 43 6.33 5.83 3.50
C MET A 43 7.69 6.54 3.58
N LEU A 44 8.78 5.83 3.27
CA LEU A 44 10.13 6.41 3.25
C LEU A 44 10.24 7.56 2.26
N TRP A 45 9.66 7.42 1.06
CA TRP A 45 9.63 8.48 0.07
C TRP A 45 8.87 9.72 0.56
N ALA A 46 7.73 9.53 1.25
CA ALA A 46 6.92 10.63 1.75
C ALA A 46 7.63 11.44 2.85
N THR A 47 8.46 10.78 3.67
CA THR A 47 9.18 11.40 4.79
C THR A 47 10.68 11.57 4.54
N GLN A 48 11.13 11.46 3.29
CA GLN A 48 12.55 11.53 2.92
C GLN A 48 13.23 12.84 3.40
N ASN A 49 12.49 13.94 3.44
CA ASN A 49 12.99 15.25 3.88
C ASN A 49 13.16 15.34 5.41
N ASP A 50 12.55 14.43 6.16
CA ASP A 50 12.68 14.32 7.62
C ASP A 50 13.83 13.38 8.02
N GLY A 51 14.53 12.80 7.04
CA GLY A 51 15.67 11.91 7.27
C GLY A 51 15.28 10.50 7.74
N THR A 52 14.03 10.08 7.54
CA THR A 52 13.58 8.73 7.91
C THR A 52 14.33 7.66 7.12
N GLN A 53 14.85 6.66 7.82
CA GLN A 53 15.62 5.56 7.21
C GLN A 53 14.91 4.21 7.27
N ILE A 54 13.91 4.06 8.15
CA ILE A 54 13.19 2.82 8.37
C ILE A 54 11.69 3.12 8.44
N ALA A 55 10.89 2.32 7.73
CA ALA A 55 9.44 2.30 7.83
C ALA A 55 8.98 0.92 8.31
N ILE A 56 7.95 0.89 9.15
CA ILE A 56 7.35 -0.34 9.67
C ILE A 56 5.86 -0.26 9.41
N GLU A 57 5.34 -1.27 8.71
CA GLU A 57 3.90 -1.46 8.48
C GLU A 57 3.50 -2.84 9.02
N ASN A 58 2.45 -2.90 9.84
CA ASN A 58 1.98 -4.18 10.34
C ASN A 58 1.14 -4.87 9.26
N GLY A 59 1.36 -6.16 8.99
CA GLY A 59 0.59 -6.92 7.98
C GLY A 59 -0.92 -7.02 8.23
N GLY A 60 -1.41 -6.55 9.39
CA GLY A 60 -2.84 -6.36 9.65
C GLY A 60 -3.45 -5.13 8.97
N GLY A 61 -2.63 -4.11 8.65
CA GLY A 61 -3.01 -2.89 7.94
C GLY A 61 -3.17 -3.06 6.43
N LEU A 62 -2.51 -4.08 5.86
CA LEU A 62 -2.65 -4.46 4.45
C LEU A 62 -3.86 -5.39 4.27
N ARG A 63 -4.83 -4.96 3.45
CA ARG A 63 -6.19 -5.58 3.42
C ARG A 63 -6.63 -6.12 2.06
N ALA A 64 -5.87 -5.87 1.00
CA ALA A 64 -6.21 -6.30 -0.36
C ALA A 64 -4.95 -6.39 -1.22
N SER A 65 -5.01 -7.24 -2.23
CA SER A 65 -4.01 -7.32 -3.31
C SER A 65 -4.43 -6.44 -4.49
N ILE A 66 -3.47 -6.08 -5.35
CA ILE A 66 -3.66 -5.37 -6.62
C ILE A 66 -3.04 -6.17 -7.76
#